data_AF-Z4WVV6-F1
#
_entry.id   AF-Z4WVV6-F1
#
_cell.length_a   1.000
_cell.length_b   1.000
_cell.length_c   1.000
_cell.angle_alpha   90.00
_cell.angle_beta   90.00
_cell.angle_gamma   90.00
#
_symmetry.space_group_name_H-M   'P 1'
#
loop_
_entity.id
_entity.type
_entity.pdbx_description
1 polymer ?
#
loop_
_entity_poly.entity_id
_entity_poly.type
_entity_poly.pdbx_seq_one_letter_code
_entity_poly.pdbx_strand_id
1 'polypeptide(L)'
;MKGKGDSSSSHYRISSGLEKCACAVATRFVKWEVQPLETLCACEAYLLRVKLNRGEAMSREEKDWLCEAVNSNTYFRTAVPVMGYRFDFFDVLKKYLVKQYGQWAEYYAPDRTSLRKLLYGRINQIVEIPKY
;
A
#
# COMPACT_ATOMS: atom_id res chain seq x y z
N MET A 1 -19.33 -2.42 -36.99
CA MET A 1 -19.95 -1.49 -36.01
C MET A 1 -19.72 -2.05 -34.61
N LYS A 2 -19.41 -1.16 -33.65
CA LYS A 2 -19.01 -1.43 -32.25
C LYS A 2 -20.04 -2.27 -31.47
N GLY A 3 -19.56 -3.21 -30.65
CA GLY A 3 -20.23 -3.68 -29.44
C GLY A 3 -19.28 -3.50 -28.26
N LYS A 4 -19.51 -2.47 -27.44
CA LYS A 4 -18.66 -2.09 -26.31
C LYS A 4 -18.82 -3.14 -25.20
N GLY A 5 -17.71 -3.68 -24.71
CA GLY A 5 -17.71 -4.52 -23.51
C GLY A 5 -17.99 -3.69 -22.28
N ASP A 6 -18.96 -4.13 -21.48
CA ASP A 6 -19.31 -3.55 -20.18
C ASP A 6 -18.17 -3.77 -19.18
N SER A 7 -17.16 -2.90 -19.25
CA SER A 7 -16.10 -2.81 -18.25
C SER A 7 -16.67 -2.14 -17.01
N SER A 8 -17.24 -2.95 -16.11
CA SER A 8 -17.67 -2.53 -14.78
C SER A 8 -16.48 -2.02 -13.98
N SER A 9 -16.25 -0.72 -14.06
CA SER A 9 -15.21 -0.02 -13.32
C SER A 9 -15.67 0.21 -11.88
N SER A 10 -15.27 -0.69 -10.98
CA SER A 10 -15.47 -0.55 -9.53
C SER A 10 -14.46 0.44 -8.94
N HIS A 11 -14.57 1.72 -9.29
CA HIS A 11 -13.84 2.79 -8.60
C HIS A 11 -14.50 3.08 -7.25
N TYR A 12 -13.87 2.58 -6.18
CA TYR A 12 -13.98 2.97 -4.76
C TYR A 12 -15.30 3.63 -4.31
N ARG A 13 -16.21 2.84 -3.71
CA ARG A 13 -17.19 3.39 -2.76
C ARG A 13 -16.44 3.76 -1.48
N ILE A 14 -16.29 5.06 -1.23
CA ILE A 14 -15.85 5.58 0.06
C ILE A 14 -17.05 5.49 0.99
N SER A 15 -17.07 4.46 1.84
CA SER A 15 -17.95 4.42 3.00
C SER A 15 -17.43 5.45 3.99
N SER A 16 -18.05 6.62 4.04
CA SER A 16 -17.80 7.64 5.07
C SER A 16 -18.37 7.16 6.41
N GLY A 17 -17.68 6.21 7.04
CA GLY A 17 -17.89 5.79 8.41
C GLY A 17 -16.75 6.34 9.26
N LEU A 18 -16.90 7.59 9.70
CA LEU A 18 -16.02 8.20 10.68
C LEU A 18 -16.28 7.56 12.05
N GLU A 19 -15.70 6.38 12.30
CA GLU A 19 -15.66 5.79 13.64
C GLU A 19 -14.22 5.80 14.17
N LYS A 20 -13.95 6.89 14.88
CA LYS A 20 -13.04 7.10 16.01
C LYS A 20 -12.00 6.00 16.32
N CYS A 21 -10.74 6.41 16.18
CA CYS A 21 -9.73 6.36 17.24
C CYS A 21 -9.57 5.04 18.02
N ALA A 22 -9.05 4.02 17.33
CA ALA A 22 -8.01 3.17 17.88
C ALA A 22 -6.91 3.12 16.83
N CYS A 23 -5.65 2.98 17.23
CA CYS A 23 -4.54 2.72 16.30
C CYS A 23 -4.72 1.31 15.74
N ALA A 24 -5.73 1.12 14.88
CA ALA A 24 -6.13 -0.17 14.37
C ALA A 24 -4.97 -0.71 13.54
N VAL A 25 -4.36 -1.79 14.04
CA VAL A 25 -3.23 -2.44 13.37
C VAL A 25 -3.68 -2.98 12.01
N ALA A 26 -4.92 -3.45 11.90
CA ALA A 26 -5.49 -3.85 10.64
C ALA A 26 -7.00 -3.67 10.59
N THR A 27 -7.54 -3.44 9.39
CA THR A 27 -8.97 -3.38 9.12
C THR A 27 -9.39 -4.61 8.35
N ARG A 28 -10.36 -5.39 8.84
CA ARG A 28 -10.92 -6.51 8.07
C ARG A 28 -11.71 -5.97 6.87
N PHE A 29 -11.35 -6.37 5.66
CA PHE A 29 -12.04 -5.92 4.44
C PHE A 29 -12.94 -7.00 3.80
N VAL A 30 -12.81 -8.26 4.23
CA VAL A 30 -13.60 -9.40 3.71
C VAL A 30 -14.85 -9.63 4.55
N LYS A 31 -15.88 -10.23 3.91
CA LYS A 31 -17.20 -10.46 4.53
C LYS A 31 -17.33 -11.80 5.25
N TRP A 32 -16.47 -12.78 4.93
CA TRP A 32 -16.50 -14.10 5.56
C TRP A 32 -15.72 -14.12 6.88
N GLU A 33 -15.84 -15.22 7.61
CA GLU A 33 -15.12 -15.44 8.85
C GLU A 33 -13.62 -15.57 8.57
N VAL A 34 -12.82 -14.85 9.35
CA VAL A 34 -11.37 -14.76 9.20
C VAL A 34 -10.73 -15.16 10.51
N GLN A 35 -9.55 -15.75 10.45
CA GLN A 35 -8.78 -16.06 11.65
C GLN A 35 -8.50 -14.79 12.50
N PRO A 36 -8.30 -14.96 13.82
CA PRO A 36 -7.98 -13.85 14.71
C PRO A 36 -6.72 -13.11 14.25
N LEU A 37 -6.69 -11.79 14.46
CA LEU A 37 -5.54 -10.95 14.10
C LEU A 37 -4.24 -11.41 14.79
N GLU A 38 -4.36 -11.99 15.97
CA GLU A 38 -3.23 -12.55 16.74
C GLU A 38 -2.50 -13.66 15.98
N THR A 39 -3.19 -14.42 15.13
CA THR A 39 -2.55 -15.44 14.30
C THR A 39 -1.60 -14.83 13.27
N LEU A 40 -1.80 -13.56 12.91
CA LEU A 40 -0.93 -12.81 12.00
C LEU A 40 0.23 -12.11 12.73
N CYS A 41 0.44 -12.36 14.02
CA CYS A 41 1.53 -11.73 14.78
C CYS A 41 2.93 -12.01 14.20
N ALA A 42 3.09 -13.10 13.47
CA ALA A 42 4.32 -13.47 12.79
C ALA A 42 4.47 -12.84 11.38
N CYS A 43 3.44 -12.19 10.85
CA CYS A 43 3.50 -11.56 9.54
C CYS A 43 4.28 -10.24 9.58
N GLU A 44 5.11 -9.99 8.57
CA GLU A 44 5.87 -8.73 8.46
C GLU A 44 4.97 -7.49 8.48
N ALA A 45 3.80 -7.53 7.82
CA ALA A 45 2.85 -6.41 7.82
C ALA A 45 2.37 -6.05 9.24
N TYR A 46 2.11 -7.07 10.07
CA TYR A 46 1.67 -6.88 11.44
C TYR A 46 2.79 -6.32 12.31
N LEU A 47 3.97 -6.95 12.25
CA LEU A 47 5.14 -6.52 13.01
C LEU A 47 5.51 -5.07 12.67
N LEU A 48 5.54 -4.74 11.37
CA LEU A 48 5.86 -3.40 10.89
C LEU A 48 4.82 -2.38 11.36
N ARG A 49 3.53 -2.74 11.33
CA ARG A 49 2.48 -1.82 11.79
C ARG A 49 2.53 -1.59 13.30
N VAL A 50 2.77 -2.63 14.09
CA VAL A 50 2.95 -2.49 15.55
C VAL A 50 4.17 -1.63 15.87
N LYS A 51 5.28 -1.81 15.13
CA LYS A 51 6.50 -1.01 15.25
C LYS A 51 6.25 0.48 14.95
N LEU A 52 5.56 0.78 13.85
CA LEU A 52 5.18 2.15 13.49
C LEU A 52 4.25 2.79 14.52
N ASN A 53 3.30 2.03 15.07
CA ASN A 53 2.41 2.50 16.13
C ASN A 53 3.16 2.85 17.43
N ARG A 54 4.33 2.27 17.67
CA ARG A 54 5.23 2.63 18.79
C ARG A 54 6.08 3.87 18.51
N GLY A 55 6.01 4.43 17.29
CA GLY A 55 6.85 5.54 16.86
C GLY A 55 8.28 5.14 16.51
N GLU A 56 8.54 3.84 16.36
CA GLU A 56 9.87 3.35 15.97
C GLU A 56 10.14 3.62 14.49
N ALA A 57 11.40 3.92 14.16
CA ALA A 57 11.82 4.12 12.78
C ALA A 57 11.95 2.78 12.05
N MET A 58 11.54 2.75 10.77
CA MET A 58 11.72 1.58 9.92
C MET A 58 13.16 1.45 9.41
N SER A 59 13.66 0.21 9.37
CA SER A 59 14.95 -0.13 8.76
C SER A 59 14.91 -0.01 7.23
N ARG A 60 16.07 -0.13 6.58
CA ARG A 60 16.14 -0.11 5.10
C ARG A 60 15.41 -1.33 4.51
N GLU A 61 15.58 -2.49 5.12
CA GLU A 61 14.97 -3.75 4.69
C GLU A 61 13.45 -3.68 4.78
N GLU A 62 12.93 -3.14 5.89
CA GLU A 62 11.49 -2.93 6.11
C GLU A 62 10.89 -1.96 5.09
N LYS A 63 11.63 -0.89 4.72
CA LYS A 63 11.20 0.05 3.68
C LYS A 63 11.14 -0.59 2.30
N ASP A 64 12.16 -1.37 1.96
CA ASP A 64 12.24 -2.08 0.68
C ASP A 64 11.11 -3.10 0.57
N TRP A 65 10.92 -3.90 1.62
CA TRP A 65 9.82 -4.86 1.72
C TRP A 65 8.46 -4.18 1.61
N LEU A 66 8.23 -3.08 2.35
CA LEU A 66 6.95 -2.36 2.32
C LEU A 66 6.66 -1.81 0.92
N CYS A 67 7.69 -1.25 0.25
CA CYS A 67 7.58 -0.77 -1.12
C CYS A 67 7.16 -1.89 -2.08
N GLU A 68 7.75 -3.08 -1.93
CA GLU A 68 7.40 -4.23 -2.76
C GLU A 68 6.00 -4.76 -2.44
N ALA A 69 5.65 -4.95 -1.16
CA ALA A 69 4.36 -5.47 -0.73
C ALA A 69 3.17 -4.56 -1.13
N VAL A 70 3.37 -3.25 -1.12
CA VAL A 70 2.33 -2.28 -1.51
C VAL A 70 2.14 -2.23 -3.04
N ASN A 71 3.21 -2.32 -3.82
CA ASN A 71 3.10 -2.20 -5.29
C ASN A 71 2.89 -3.55 -6.00
N SER A 72 3.17 -4.68 -5.34
CA SER A 72 2.92 -6.03 -5.87
C SER A 72 1.47 -6.48 -5.68
N ASN A 73 0.71 -5.82 -4.81
CA ASN A 73 -0.68 -6.18 -4.57
C ASN A 73 -1.64 -5.49 -5.56
N THR A 74 -2.76 -6.16 -5.86
CA THR A 74 -3.77 -5.68 -6.80
C THR A 74 -4.95 -4.97 -6.13
N TYR A 75 -5.05 -5.05 -4.80
CA TYR A 75 -6.22 -4.60 -4.06
C TYR A 75 -6.11 -3.14 -3.61
N PHE A 76 -4.94 -2.73 -3.09
CA PHE A 76 -4.77 -1.45 -2.41
C PHE A 76 -3.46 -0.79 -2.77
N ARG A 77 -3.50 0.52 -3.07
CA ARG A 77 -2.30 1.28 -3.41
C ARG A 77 -1.51 1.80 -2.21
N THR A 78 -2.09 1.75 -1.01
CA THR A 78 -1.53 2.36 0.21
C THR A 78 -1.53 1.42 1.42
N ALA A 79 -1.90 0.16 1.19
CA ALA A 79 -2.09 -0.83 2.24
C ALA A 79 -1.65 -2.21 1.76
N VAL A 80 -1.27 -3.07 2.70
CA VAL A 80 -0.90 -4.46 2.42
C VAL A 80 -2.05 -5.38 2.87
N PRO A 81 -2.67 -6.14 1.95
CA PRO A 81 -3.67 -7.14 2.33
C PRO A 81 -2.99 -8.42 2.81
N VAL A 82 -3.37 -8.92 3.99
CA VAL A 82 -2.91 -10.20 4.52
C VAL A 82 -4.10 -10.95 5.11
N MET A 83 -4.39 -12.15 4.59
CA MET A 83 -5.42 -13.07 5.10
C MET A 83 -6.79 -12.40 5.36
N GLY A 84 -7.23 -11.47 4.49
CA GLY A 84 -8.52 -10.77 4.64
C GLY A 84 -8.50 -9.52 5.53
N TYR A 85 -7.35 -9.19 6.11
CA TYR A 85 -7.08 -7.92 6.77
C TYR A 85 -6.31 -6.97 5.85
N ARG A 86 -6.51 -5.68 6.07
CA ARG A 86 -5.85 -4.57 5.39
C ARG A 86 -5.00 -3.82 6.41
N PHE A 87 -3.69 -3.80 6.20
CA PHE A 87 -2.74 -3.04 7.01
C PHE A 87 -2.46 -1.71 6.31
N ASP A 88 -2.93 -0.61 6.90
CA ASP A 88 -2.77 0.73 6.34
C ASP A 88 -1.40 1.32 6.67
N PHE A 89 -0.69 1.79 5.64
CA PHE A 89 0.61 2.46 5.74
C PHE A 89 0.59 3.85 5.10
N PHE A 90 -0.60 4.44 4.96
CA PHE A 90 -0.76 5.73 4.33
C PHE A 90 -0.01 6.85 5.06
N ASP A 91 0.18 6.75 6.37
CA ASP A 91 0.98 7.67 7.18
C ASP A 91 2.44 7.74 6.73
N VAL A 92 3.02 6.61 6.34
CA VAL A 92 4.44 6.47 6.03
C VAL A 92 4.74 6.59 4.53
N LEU A 93 3.82 6.13 3.68
CA LEU A 93 4.03 6.08 2.23
C LEU A 93 3.93 7.45 1.59
N LYS A 94 4.80 7.76 0.64
CA LYS A 94 4.75 8.95 -0.21
C LYS A 94 4.31 8.56 -1.62
N LYS A 95 3.69 9.50 -2.33
CA LYS A 95 3.27 9.31 -3.72
C LYS A 95 4.40 9.76 -4.65
N TYR A 96 4.80 8.88 -5.55
CA TYR A 96 5.82 9.13 -6.56
C TYR A 96 5.24 8.95 -7.96
N LEU A 97 5.64 9.82 -8.88
CA LEU A 97 5.38 9.68 -10.30
C LEU A 97 6.69 9.34 -11.00
N VAL A 98 6.74 8.18 -11.65
CA VAL A 98 7.95 7.69 -12.30
C VAL A 98 7.76 7.67 -13.80
N LYS A 99 8.71 8.26 -14.52
CA LYS A 99 8.81 8.19 -15.97
C LYS A 99 9.76 7.08 -16.37
N GLN A 100 9.25 6.06 -17.04
CA GLN A 100 10.04 4.94 -17.55
C GLN A 100 9.59 4.59 -18.98
N TYR A 101 10.55 4.43 -19.90
CA TYR A 101 10.28 4.07 -21.30
C TYR A 101 9.24 4.96 -22.01
N GLY A 102 9.19 6.25 -21.63
CA GLY A 102 8.23 7.21 -22.21
C GLY A 102 6.83 7.20 -21.58
N GLN A 103 6.56 6.30 -20.63
CA GLN A 103 5.31 6.24 -19.87
C GLN A 103 5.47 6.81 -18.46
N TRP A 104 4.39 7.36 -17.92
CA TRP A 104 4.31 7.82 -16.54
C TRP A 104 3.45 6.84 -15.73
N ALA A 105 3.96 6.42 -14.58
CA ALA A 105 3.26 5.53 -13.66
C ALA A 105 3.32 6.08 -12.23
N GLU A 106 2.22 5.90 -11.51
CA GLU A 106 2.08 6.28 -10.11
C GLU A 106 2.51 5.12 -9.22
N TYR A 107 3.37 5.41 -8.24
CA TYR A 107 3.84 4.46 -7.25
C TYR A 107 3.71 5.04 -5.84
N TYR A 108 3.51 4.15 -4.87
CA TYR A 108 3.58 4.51 -3.46
C TYR A 108 4.80 3.84 -2.84
N ALA A 109 5.65 4.63 -2.19
CA ALA A 109 6.86 4.12 -1.57
C ALA A 109 7.21 4.93 -0.31
N PRO A 110 7.85 4.33 0.70
CA PRO A 110 8.32 5.08 1.86
C PRO A 110 9.44 6.06 1.50
N ASP A 111 10.29 5.71 0.53
CA ASP A 111 11.34 6.59 0.02
C ASP A 111 11.66 6.33 -1.46
N ARG A 112 12.42 7.26 -2.06
CA ARG A 112 12.87 7.16 -3.46
C ARG A 112 13.82 5.99 -3.69
N THR A 113 14.57 5.57 -2.66
CA THR A 113 15.58 4.52 -2.80
C THR A 113 14.93 3.14 -2.90
N SER A 114 13.98 2.81 -2.04
CA SER A 114 13.19 1.58 -2.14
C SER A 114 12.42 1.51 -3.46
N LEU A 115 11.90 2.65 -3.93
CA LEU A 115 11.26 2.72 -5.25
C LEU A 115 12.24 2.42 -6.41
N ARG A 116 13.47 2.93 -6.35
CA ARG A 116 14.51 2.61 -7.34
C ARG A 116 14.94 1.15 -7.30
N LYS A 117 14.88 0.52 -6.13
CA LYS A 117 15.19 -0.91 -5.97
C LYS A 117 14.09 -1.78 -6.59
N LEU A 118 12.82 -1.39 -6.39
CA LEU A 118 11.66 -2.04 -6.97
C LEU A 118 11.63 -1.90 -8.50
N LEU A 119 11.89 -0.69 -9.00
CA LEU A 119 11.84 -0.39 -10.43
C LEU A 119 13.17 -0.75 -11.11
N TYR A 120 13.21 -1.94 -11.67
CA TYR A 120 14.34 -2.38 -12.49
C TYR A 120 14.43 -1.59 -13.79
N GLY A 121 15.65 -1.23 -14.19
CA GLY A 121 15.97 -0.63 -15.48
C GLY A 121 16.25 0.88 -15.44
N ARG A 122 16.23 1.50 -16.63
CA ARG A 122 16.60 2.92 -16.78
C ARG A 122 15.40 3.81 -16.47
N ILE A 123 15.44 4.45 -15.31
CA ILE A 123 14.45 5.42 -14.89
C ILE A 123 14.83 6.81 -15.42
N ASN A 124 13.93 7.44 -16.19
CA ASN A 124 14.17 8.78 -16.74
C ASN A 124 13.98 9.86 -15.68
N GLN A 125 12.89 9.79 -14.91
CA GLN A 125 12.54 10.81 -13.92
C GLN A 125 11.70 10.20 -12.79
N ILE A 126 11.90 10.69 -11.57
CA ILE A 126 11.08 10.39 -10.40
C ILE A 126 10.69 11.72 -9.78
N VAL A 127 9.39 11.97 -9.62
CA VAL A 127 8.84 13.17 -9.00
C VAL A 127 8.08 12.75 -7.74
N GLU A 128 8.41 13.34 -6.60
CA GLU A 128 7.61 13.18 -5.37
C GLU A 128 6.43 14.14 -5.44
N ILE A 129 5.23 13.64 -5.16
CA ILE A 129 4.02 14.45 -5.08
C ILE A 129 3.75 14.73 -3.59
N PRO A 130 3.78 16.00 -3.16
CA PRO A 130 3.45 16.35 -1.78
C PRO A 130 2.00 15.99 -1.48
N LYS A 131 1.76 15.52 -0.25
CA LYS A 131 0.40 15.34 0.28
C LYS A 131 -0.07 16.71 0.76
N TYR A 132 -1.18 17.18 0.20
CA TYR A 132 -1.84 18.43 0.60
C TYR A 132 -2.51 18.30 1.96
#